data_AF-A0A5M9TY71-F1
#
_entry.id   AF-A0A5M9TY71-F1
#
_cell.length_a   1.000
_cell.length_b   1.000
_cell.length_c   1.000
_cell.angle_alpha   90.00
_cell.angle_beta   90.00
_cell.angle_gamma   90.00
#
_symmetry.space_group_name_H-M   'P 1'
#
loop_
_entity.id
_entity.type
_entity.pdbx_description
1 polymer ?
#
loop_
_entity_poly.entity_id
_entity_poly.type
_entity_poly.pdbx_seq_one_letter_code
_entity_poly.pdbx_strand_id
1 'polypeptide(L)'
;MSFFSRFLKRQQPEERPLFYDIVCPYCFSKFSPEEVVFRAAHHRDDDEDYALGEDAKLNRYRERFGLDTVFDMEAVLAPHDVPEEHRIYSDNIVMGLNDRYGVVTRRRLCPQCHNELPVTAGKAPSNIISIIGASQVGKSVYMTSLIHTLQHYTADHFDAACMPLNAEISRRFRADYEEPLFERGDLLDSTQKEKLQEPFIFQFVFKDEDKAPLTLVFFDVAGEGMVEQDYLGLHGQHIKNSAGILFMVDPLQIRSIRDKIRINLGNEPGEWTPRYDEPRDVVLTMFGDFIAYQDKAKTNIPTAVVLTKSDMLHSLKDEEGDYIKSNSNVFRNMVHRDWFDLTEFENIDGEIRRFIEKVDRPFKGTMDVYFKDTAYFAVSALGSNPVDMKLQGVVSPIRVDEPFLWLLYKLKYIEGRVG
;
A
#
# COMPACT_ATOMS: atom_id res chain seq x y z
N MET A 1 16.31 -49.57 -10.32
CA MET A 1 15.03 -49.14 -9.71
C MET A 1 15.40 -48.67 -8.30
N SER A 2 15.30 -47.42 -7.88
CA SER A 2 14.30 -46.38 -8.12
C SER A 2 14.98 -45.02 -7.93
N PHE A 3 15.13 -44.24 -9.00
CA PHE A 3 15.66 -42.86 -8.97
C PHE A 3 14.57 -41.84 -9.38
N PHE A 4 13.31 -42.27 -9.48
CA PHE A 4 12.24 -41.52 -10.13
C PHE A 4 11.10 -41.05 -9.20
N SER A 5 11.18 -41.26 -7.89
CA SER A 5 10.05 -40.99 -6.98
C SER A 5 10.12 -39.66 -6.19
N ARG A 6 10.97 -38.70 -6.58
CA ARG A 6 11.10 -37.40 -5.88
C ARG A 6 10.56 -36.18 -6.61
N PHE A 7 9.96 -36.32 -7.80
CA PHE A 7 9.58 -35.16 -8.62
C PHE A 7 8.08 -34.87 -8.76
N LEU A 8 7.19 -35.53 -8.01
CA LEU A 8 5.74 -35.29 -8.12
C LEU A 8 5.07 -35.28 -6.74
N LYS A 9 5.43 -34.33 -5.88
CA LYS A 9 4.44 -33.75 -4.96
C LYS A 9 3.94 -32.47 -5.62
N ARG A 10 3.01 -32.62 -6.58
CA ARG A 10 2.06 -31.53 -6.86
C ARG A 10 1.45 -31.19 -5.50
N GLN A 11 1.72 -29.99 -5.00
CA GLN A 11 0.95 -29.45 -3.88
C GLN A 11 -0.51 -29.62 -4.29
N GLN A 12 -1.28 -30.37 -3.50
CA GLN A 12 -2.73 -30.42 -3.70
C GLN A 12 -3.20 -28.96 -3.64
N PRO A 13 -4.00 -28.49 -4.62
CA PRO A 13 -4.52 -27.13 -4.56
C PRO A 13 -5.29 -27.00 -3.24
N GLU A 14 -4.90 -26.02 -2.41
CA GLU A 14 -5.63 -25.71 -1.18
C GLU A 14 -7.10 -25.50 -1.54
N GLU A 15 -8.02 -26.19 -0.85
CA GLU A 15 -9.46 -26.04 -1.11
C GLU A 15 -9.85 -24.57 -0.88
N ARG A 16 -10.34 -23.92 -1.94
CA ARG A 16 -10.80 -22.53 -1.87
C ARG A 16 -12.02 -22.49 -0.92
N PRO A 17 -12.01 -21.65 0.13
CA PRO A 17 -13.17 -21.50 0.99
C PRO A 17 -14.37 -20.96 0.20
N LEU A 18 -15.58 -21.19 0.71
CA LEU A 18 -16.82 -20.72 0.07
C LEU A 18 -16.86 -19.20 -0.10
N PHE A 19 -16.22 -18.48 0.83
CA PHE A 19 -16.04 -17.04 0.77
C PHE A 19 -14.83 -16.64 1.62
N TYR A 20 -14.40 -15.39 1.46
CA TYR A 20 -13.33 -14.78 2.25
C TYR A 20 -13.87 -13.61 3.06
N ASP A 21 -13.27 -13.37 4.23
CA ASP A 21 -13.54 -12.14 4.99
C ASP A 21 -13.17 -10.92 4.14
N ILE A 22 -13.99 -9.87 4.24
CA ILE A 22 -13.78 -8.60 3.56
C ILE A 22 -13.03 -7.67 4.48
N VAL A 23 -11.94 -7.07 3.98
CA VAL A 23 -11.32 -5.89 4.60
C VAL A 23 -11.66 -4.69 3.72
N CYS A 24 -12.41 -3.74 4.27
CA CYS A 24 -12.76 -2.53 3.51
C CYS A 24 -11.51 -1.70 3.21
N PRO A 25 -11.21 -1.35 1.94
CA PRO A 25 -10.03 -0.57 1.60
C PRO A 25 -10.11 0.91 2.04
N TYR A 26 -11.28 1.36 2.47
CA TYR A 26 -11.49 2.73 2.95
C TYR A 26 -11.31 2.86 4.47
N CYS A 27 -11.92 1.96 5.24
CA CYS A 27 -11.94 2.05 6.72
C CYS A 27 -11.28 0.87 7.44
N PHE A 28 -10.79 -0.14 6.70
CA PHE A 28 -10.04 -1.30 7.20
C PHE A 28 -10.76 -2.19 8.21
N SER A 29 -12.05 -1.95 8.41
CA SER A 29 -12.91 -2.86 9.14
C SER A 29 -12.96 -4.19 8.41
N LYS A 30 -12.80 -5.27 9.20
CA LYS A 30 -12.89 -6.65 8.74
C LYS A 30 -14.27 -7.21 9.09
N PHE A 31 -14.98 -7.76 8.12
CA PHE A 31 -16.35 -8.28 8.28
C PHE A 31 -16.65 -9.42 7.30
N SER A 32 -17.68 -10.20 7.59
CA SER A 32 -18.16 -11.28 6.72
C SER A 32 -18.88 -10.72 5.49
N PRO A 33 -18.84 -11.39 4.33
CA PRO A 33 -19.65 -11.04 3.17
C PRO A 33 -21.16 -10.95 3.44
N GLU A 34 -21.65 -11.65 4.47
CA GLU A 34 -23.07 -11.59 4.89
C GLU A 34 -23.45 -10.25 5.53
N GLU A 35 -22.48 -9.51 6.07
CA GLU A 35 -22.69 -8.20 6.69
C GLU A 35 -22.74 -7.06 5.65
N VAL A 36 -22.45 -7.34 4.38
CA VAL A 36 -22.47 -6.34 3.30
C VAL A 36 -23.88 -5.77 3.12
N VAL A 37 -23.98 -4.44 3.03
CA VAL A 37 -25.23 -3.74 2.72
C VAL A 37 -25.22 -3.20 1.30
N PHE A 38 -26.36 -2.75 0.77
CA PHE A 38 -26.50 -2.34 -0.62
C PHE A 38 -27.11 -0.95 -0.75
N ARG A 39 -26.62 -0.12 -1.68
CA ARG A 39 -27.33 1.12 -2.04
C ARG A 39 -28.49 0.77 -2.97
N ALA A 40 -29.69 1.26 -2.72
CA ALA A 40 -30.80 1.13 -3.66
C ALA A 40 -30.45 1.77 -5.02
N ALA A 41 -31.01 1.23 -6.11
CA ALA A 41 -30.76 1.74 -7.47
C ALA A 41 -31.77 2.82 -7.89
N HIS A 42 -32.73 3.14 -7.03
CA HIS A 42 -33.77 4.16 -7.22
C HIS A 42 -34.21 4.71 -5.86
N HIS A 43 -35.06 5.73 -5.89
CA HIS A 43 -35.74 6.28 -4.72
C HIS A 43 -37.24 6.41 -4.98
N ARG A 44 -38.01 6.54 -3.90
CA ARG A 44 -39.46 6.71 -3.94
C ARG A 44 -39.93 7.67 -2.84
N ASP A 45 -40.74 8.65 -3.20
CA ASP A 45 -41.31 9.61 -2.24
C ASP A 45 -42.52 9.03 -1.48
N ASP A 46 -43.16 8.00 -2.05
CA ASP A 46 -44.33 7.31 -1.46
C ASP A 46 -43.94 6.17 -0.50
N ASP A 47 -42.65 6.02 -0.22
CA ASP A 47 -42.11 4.93 0.57
C ASP A 47 -40.91 5.40 1.42
N GLU A 48 -41.10 5.49 2.73
CA GLU A 48 -40.07 5.95 3.67
C GLU A 48 -38.80 5.07 3.64
N ASP A 49 -38.90 3.78 3.32
CA ASP A 49 -37.73 2.89 3.24
C ASP A 49 -36.88 3.13 1.98
N TYR A 50 -37.43 3.81 0.97
CA TYR A 50 -36.77 4.10 -0.31
C TYR A 50 -36.66 5.61 -0.58
N ALA A 51 -37.09 6.45 0.37
CA ALA A 51 -36.97 7.88 0.28
C ALA A 51 -35.50 8.30 0.25
N LEU A 52 -35.21 9.38 -0.46
CA LEU A 52 -33.90 10.00 -0.41
C LEU A 52 -33.65 10.53 1.00
N GLY A 53 -32.44 10.29 1.51
CA GLY A 53 -32.12 10.64 2.88
C GLY A 53 -30.64 10.85 3.11
N GLU A 54 -30.30 11.11 4.36
CA GLU A 54 -28.92 11.23 4.78
C GLU A 54 -28.32 9.85 5.06
N ASP A 55 -27.10 9.62 4.58
CA ASP A 55 -26.29 8.49 5.03
C ASP A 55 -25.31 8.91 6.12
N ALA A 56 -25.73 8.78 7.38
CA ALA A 56 -24.93 9.20 8.54
C ALA A 56 -23.57 8.46 8.66
N LYS A 57 -23.47 7.20 8.21
CA LYS A 57 -22.20 6.45 8.27
C LYS A 57 -21.24 6.92 7.18
N LEU A 58 -21.73 7.15 5.97
CA LEU A 58 -20.94 7.72 4.88
C LEU A 58 -20.52 9.15 5.21
N ASN A 59 -21.42 9.98 5.73
CA ASN A 59 -21.12 11.36 6.11
C ASN A 59 -20.10 11.43 7.24
N ARG A 60 -20.20 10.58 8.27
CA ARG A 60 -19.16 10.46 9.31
C ARG A 60 -17.79 10.08 8.73
N TYR A 61 -17.76 9.20 7.72
CA TYR A 61 -16.52 8.89 7.01
C TYR A 61 -15.99 10.13 6.27
N ARG A 62 -16.83 10.81 5.49
CA ARG A 62 -16.49 11.99 4.68
C ARG A 62 -15.97 13.16 5.53
N GLU A 63 -16.63 13.42 6.66
CA GLU A 63 -16.26 14.45 7.62
C GLU A 63 -14.83 14.29 8.14
N ARG A 64 -14.37 13.05 8.38
CA ARG A 64 -12.99 12.78 8.80
C ARG A 64 -11.96 13.24 7.78
N PHE A 65 -12.31 13.28 6.49
CA PHE A 65 -11.45 13.75 5.41
C PHE A 65 -11.73 15.20 5.01
N GLY A 66 -12.53 15.92 5.81
CA GLY A 66 -12.91 17.31 5.52
C GLY A 66 -13.70 17.48 4.22
N LEU A 67 -14.44 16.44 3.81
CA LEU A 67 -15.30 16.46 2.63
C LEU A 67 -16.72 16.90 3.01
N ASP A 68 -17.40 17.54 2.05
CA ASP A 68 -18.77 18.00 2.23
C ASP A 68 -19.74 16.85 2.49
N THR A 69 -20.69 17.08 3.40
CA THR A 69 -21.82 16.18 3.65
C THR A 69 -22.62 15.97 2.37
N VAL A 70 -22.96 14.72 2.08
CA VAL A 70 -23.89 14.39 0.99
C VAL A 70 -25.29 14.21 1.55
N PHE A 71 -26.24 14.84 0.88
CA PHE A 71 -27.67 14.72 1.13
C PHE A 71 -28.33 13.98 -0.03
N ASP A 72 -29.61 13.65 0.15
CA ASP A 72 -30.44 13.07 -0.90
C ASP A 72 -29.84 11.79 -1.53
N MET A 73 -29.33 10.90 -0.69
CA MET A 73 -28.77 9.61 -1.09
C MET A 73 -29.86 8.54 -1.11
N GLU A 74 -29.76 7.57 -2.03
CA GLU A 74 -30.68 6.44 -2.03
C GLU A 74 -30.54 5.60 -0.75
N ALA A 75 -31.61 4.88 -0.41
CA ALA A 75 -31.66 4.07 0.79
C ALA A 75 -30.58 2.97 0.84
N VAL A 76 -30.18 2.59 2.05
CA VAL A 76 -29.29 1.45 2.28
C VAL A 76 -30.12 0.24 2.64
N LEU A 77 -30.04 -0.80 1.83
CA LEU A 77 -30.75 -2.06 1.95
C LEU A 77 -29.86 -3.09 2.64
N ALA A 78 -30.36 -3.71 3.71
CA ALA A 78 -29.67 -4.83 4.33
C ALA A 78 -30.17 -6.16 3.73
N PRO A 79 -29.28 -7.12 3.39
CA PRO A 79 -29.70 -8.37 2.76
C PRO A 79 -30.69 -9.18 3.60
N HIS A 80 -30.63 -9.07 4.94
CA HIS A 80 -31.52 -9.80 5.84
C HIS A 80 -32.98 -9.33 5.74
N ASP A 81 -33.23 -8.09 5.29
CA ASP A 81 -34.57 -7.55 5.08
C ASP A 81 -35.17 -7.96 3.72
N VAL A 82 -34.35 -8.54 2.83
CA VAL A 82 -34.75 -9.00 1.51
C VAL A 82 -34.91 -10.53 1.52
N PRO A 83 -36.05 -11.09 1.04
CA PRO A 83 -36.25 -12.52 0.93
C PRO A 83 -35.12 -13.21 0.15
N GLU A 84 -34.76 -14.44 0.53
CA GLU A 84 -33.61 -15.15 -0.03
C GLU A 84 -33.75 -15.38 -1.55
N GLU A 85 -34.97 -15.64 -2.02
CA GLU A 85 -35.32 -15.79 -3.43
C GLU A 85 -35.06 -14.53 -4.29
N HIS A 86 -34.94 -13.37 -3.64
CA HIS A 86 -34.66 -12.09 -4.28
C HIS A 86 -33.19 -11.66 -4.17
N ARG A 87 -32.34 -12.49 -3.53
CA ARG A 87 -30.90 -12.26 -3.43
C ARG A 87 -30.19 -12.88 -4.63
N ILE A 88 -29.30 -12.12 -5.26
CA ILE A 88 -28.53 -12.55 -6.42
C ILE A 88 -27.17 -13.04 -5.92
N TYR A 89 -26.92 -14.34 -6.02
CA TYR A 89 -25.66 -14.94 -5.57
C TYR A 89 -24.67 -15.14 -6.72
N SER A 90 -23.39 -15.00 -6.40
CA SER A 90 -22.26 -15.46 -7.22
C SER A 90 -21.18 -15.97 -6.27
N ASP A 91 -20.64 -17.16 -6.52
CA ASP A 91 -19.59 -17.75 -5.68
C ASP A 91 -20.01 -17.82 -4.19
N ASN A 92 -21.27 -18.18 -3.93
CA ASN A 92 -21.89 -18.22 -2.59
C ASN A 92 -22.00 -16.87 -1.86
N ILE A 93 -21.80 -15.76 -2.57
CA ILE A 93 -21.85 -14.41 -1.99
C ILE A 93 -22.99 -13.63 -2.62
N VAL A 94 -23.73 -12.89 -1.80
CA VAL A 94 -24.75 -11.96 -2.29
C VAL A 94 -24.06 -10.82 -3.04
N MET A 95 -24.26 -10.79 -4.34
CA MET A 95 -23.71 -9.79 -5.26
C MET A 95 -24.74 -8.75 -5.71
N GLY A 96 -26.01 -8.98 -5.41
CA GLY A 96 -27.08 -8.03 -5.70
C GLY A 96 -28.36 -8.38 -4.97
N LEU A 97 -29.26 -7.40 -4.92
CA LEU A 97 -30.60 -7.55 -4.36
C LEU A 97 -31.61 -7.13 -5.42
N ASN A 98 -32.67 -7.91 -5.56
CA ASN A 98 -33.89 -7.50 -6.24
C ASN A 98 -34.87 -6.97 -5.18
N ASP A 99 -35.19 -5.69 -5.22
CA ASP A 99 -36.04 -5.10 -4.19
C ASP A 99 -37.53 -5.47 -4.35
N ARG A 100 -38.37 -5.00 -3.41
CA ARG A 100 -39.82 -5.23 -3.42
C ARG A 100 -40.55 -4.60 -4.62
N TYR A 101 -39.87 -3.74 -5.38
CA TYR A 101 -40.37 -3.09 -6.60
C TYR A 101 -39.84 -3.75 -7.87
N GLY A 102 -39.04 -4.82 -7.75
CA GLY A 102 -38.46 -5.52 -8.90
C GLY A 102 -37.23 -4.82 -9.49
N VAL A 103 -36.64 -3.84 -8.79
CA VAL A 103 -35.44 -3.14 -9.25
C VAL A 103 -34.19 -3.79 -8.64
N VAL A 104 -33.22 -4.08 -9.51
CA VAL A 104 -31.98 -4.75 -9.11
C VAL A 104 -30.90 -3.73 -8.76
N THR A 105 -30.30 -3.88 -7.58
CA THR A 105 -29.06 -3.20 -7.22
C THR A 105 -27.88 -4.18 -7.08
N ARG A 106 -26.69 -3.72 -7.44
CA ARG A 106 -25.39 -4.40 -7.24
C ARG A 106 -24.37 -3.53 -6.51
N ARG A 107 -24.79 -2.37 -6.01
CA ARG A 107 -23.93 -1.41 -5.32
C ARG A 107 -23.69 -1.87 -3.88
N ARG A 108 -22.68 -2.70 -3.71
CA ARG A 108 -22.27 -3.29 -2.42
C ARG A 108 -21.51 -2.26 -1.60
N LEU A 109 -21.87 -2.09 -0.34
CA LEU A 109 -21.29 -1.10 0.56
C LEU A 109 -20.69 -1.77 1.80
N CYS A 110 -19.64 -1.15 2.34
CA CYS A 110 -19.08 -1.50 3.64
C CYS A 110 -20.12 -1.22 4.74
N PRO A 111 -20.48 -2.16 5.63
CA PRO A 111 -21.47 -1.92 6.68
C PRO A 111 -21.03 -0.88 7.73
N GLN A 112 -19.74 -0.55 7.79
CA GLN A 112 -19.19 0.39 8.77
C GLN A 112 -19.12 1.84 8.24
N CYS A 113 -18.68 2.03 7.00
CA CYS A 113 -18.50 3.38 6.43
C CYS A 113 -19.36 3.67 5.20
N HIS A 114 -20.14 2.69 4.72
CA HIS A 114 -21.01 2.79 3.55
C HIS A 114 -20.34 3.23 2.23
N ASN A 115 -18.99 3.21 2.16
CA ASN A 115 -18.28 3.30 0.88
C ASN A 115 -18.50 2.05 0.04
N GLU A 116 -18.53 2.24 -1.28
CA GLU A 116 -18.73 1.17 -2.25
C GLU A 116 -17.53 0.21 -2.27
N LEU A 117 -17.80 -1.08 -2.13
CA LEU A 117 -16.77 -2.12 -2.07
C LEU A 117 -16.34 -2.55 -3.48
N PRO A 118 -15.07 -2.97 -3.66
CA PRO A 118 -14.65 -3.61 -4.91
C PRO A 118 -15.55 -4.80 -5.26
N VAL A 119 -15.80 -5.02 -6.55
CA VAL A 119 -16.67 -6.12 -7.02
C VAL A 119 -16.18 -7.49 -6.55
N THR A 120 -14.87 -7.64 -6.38
CA THR A 120 -14.23 -8.88 -5.91
C THR A 120 -14.24 -9.07 -4.39
N ALA A 121 -14.72 -8.09 -3.62
CA ALA A 121 -14.78 -8.17 -2.17
C ALA A 121 -15.57 -9.42 -1.73
N GLY A 122 -14.93 -10.27 -0.93
CA GLY A 122 -15.50 -11.51 -0.42
C GLY A 122 -15.29 -12.71 -1.34
N LYS A 123 -15.21 -12.51 -2.66
CA LYS A 123 -14.96 -13.57 -3.64
C LYS A 123 -13.51 -14.06 -3.62
N ALA A 124 -12.61 -13.18 -3.19
CA ALA A 124 -11.18 -13.41 -3.13
C ALA A 124 -10.61 -12.84 -1.83
N PRO A 125 -9.43 -13.30 -1.38
CA PRO A 125 -8.75 -12.72 -0.22
C PRO A 125 -8.56 -11.21 -0.38
N SER A 126 -8.85 -10.46 0.68
CA SER A 126 -8.58 -9.02 0.74
C SER A 126 -7.08 -8.79 0.97
N ASN A 127 -6.28 -8.85 -0.08
CA ASN A 127 -4.83 -8.64 0.02
C ASN A 127 -4.52 -7.15 -0.09
N ILE A 128 -4.38 -6.47 1.06
CA ILE A 128 -4.04 -5.05 1.13
C ILE A 128 -2.54 -4.88 1.42
N ILE A 129 -1.84 -4.11 0.59
CA ILE A 129 -0.48 -3.65 0.90
C ILE A 129 -0.56 -2.26 1.52
N SER A 130 0.06 -2.10 2.69
CA SER A 130 0.11 -0.81 3.41
C SER A 130 1.48 -0.15 3.28
N ILE A 131 1.50 1.16 3.00
CA ILE A 131 2.72 1.97 3.06
C ILE A 131 2.79 2.69 4.41
N ILE A 132 3.92 2.54 5.10
CA ILE A 132 4.17 3.11 6.42
C ILE A 132 5.50 3.87 6.38
N GLY A 133 5.61 4.97 7.11
CA GLY A 133 6.88 5.68 7.29
C GLY A 133 6.65 7.03 7.96
N ALA A 134 7.70 7.60 8.53
CA ALA A 134 7.66 8.92 9.14
C ALA A 134 7.24 10.03 8.15
N SER A 135 6.99 11.23 8.67
CA SER A 135 6.82 12.42 7.84
C SER A 135 8.07 12.67 6.97
N GLN A 136 7.85 13.21 5.77
CA GLN A 136 8.92 13.64 4.86
C GLN A 136 9.85 12.52 4.31
N VAL A 137 9.55 11.24 4.54
CA VAL A 137 10.33 10.12 3.97
C VAL A 137 10.16 9.93 2.46
N GLY A 138 9.31 10.72 1.81
CA GLY A 138 9.02 10.61 0.38
C GLY A 138 7.93 9.60 0.03
N LYS A 139 6.99 9.31 0.95
CA LYS A 139 5.86 8.38 0.70
C LYS A 139 5.08 8.73 -0.57
N SER A 140 4.66 9.99 -0.70
CA SER A 140 3.90 10.50 -1.84
C SER A 140 4.67 10.36 -3.15
N VAL A 141 5.95 10.77 -3.16
CA VAL A 141 6.82 10.67 -4.35
C VAL A 141 7.07 9.20 -4.74
N TYR A 142 7.34 8.33 -3.77
CA TYR A 142 7.50 6.89 -4.00
C TYR A 142 6.20 6.27 -4.51
N MET A 143 5.05 6.57 -3.90
CA MET A 143 3.74 6.08 -4.32
C MET A 143 3.46 6.46 -5.77
N THR A 144 3.62 7.72 -6.14
CA THR A 144 3.39 8.19 -7.50
C THR A 144 4.29 7.45 -8.49
N SER A 145 5.56 7.32 -8.15
CA SER A 145 6.56 6.66 -9.00
C SER A 145 6.31 5.16 -9.13
N LEU A 146 5.90 4.49 -8.05
CA LEU A 146 5.50 3.09 -8.04
C LEU A 146 4.28 2.90 -8.95
N ILE A 147 3.20 3.66 -8.75
CA ILE A 147 1.97 3.50 -9.52
C ILE A 147 2.19 3.77 -10.99
N HIS A 148 2.89 4.85 -11.33
CA HIS A 148 3.29 5.12 -12.71
C HIS A 148 4.08 3.93 -13.30
N THR A 149 5.07 3.42 -12.57
CA THR A 149 5.87 2.27 -13.03
C THR A 149 5.04 0.99 -13.21
N LEU A 150 4.12 0.72 -12.27
CA LEU A 150 3.21 -0.43 -12.35
C LEU A 150 2.27 -0.34 -13.55
N GLN A 151 1.69 0.84 -13.81
CA GLN A 151 0.71 1.05 -14.87
C GLN A 151 1.32 1.01 -16.26
N HIS A 152 2.52 1.55 -16.44
CA HIS A 152 3.14 1.70 -17.76
C HIS A 152 4.12 0.56 -18.11
N TYR A 153 4.68 -0.16 -17.13
CA TYR A 153 5.73 -1.15 -17.36
C TYR A 153 5.54 -2.46 -16.61
N THR A 154 5.51 -2.44 -15.27
CA THR A 154 5.62 -3.68 -14.48
C THR A 154 4.42 -4.60 -14.66
N ALA A 155 3.19 -4.07 -14.72
CA ALA A 155 2.01 -4.93 -14.86
C ALA A 155 2.03 -5.74 -16.16
N ASP A 156 2.49 -5.16 -17.27
CA ASP A 156 2.62 -5.86 -18.56
C ASP A 156 3.61 -7.03 -18.48
N HIS A 157 4.73 -6.84 -17.76
CA HIS A 157 5.73 -7.88 -17.53
C HIS A 157 5.26 -9.09 -16.70
N PHE A 158 4.07 -9.01 -16.08
CA PHE A 158 3.49 -10.06 -15.24
C PHE A 158 2.07 -10.45 -15.68
N ASP A 159 1.70 -10.16 -16.94
CA ASP A 159 0.37 -10.42 -17.48
C ASP A 159 -0.75 -9.88 -16.59
N ALA A 160 -0.61 -8.63 -16.17
CA ALA A 160 -1.53 -7.96 -15.27
C ALA A 160 -1.84 -6.54 -15.75
N ALA A 161 -2.79 -5.89 -15.06
CA ALA A 161 -3.09 -4.48 -15.19
C ALA A 161 -3.13 -3.84 -13.79
N CYS A 162 -2.56 -2.63 -13.66
CA CYS A 162 -2.72 -1.81 -12.47
C CYS A 162 -3.74 -0.71 -12.77
N MET A 163 -4.86 -0.68 -12.04
CA MET A 163 -5.95 0.27 -12.32
C MET A 163 -6.49 0.91 -11.04
N PRO A 164 -6.89 2.19 -11.08
CA PRO A 164 -7.56 2.83 -9.95
C PRO A 164 -8.92 2.17 -9.71
N LEU A 165 -9.36 2.14 -8.45
CA LEU A 165 -10.62 1.50 -8.07
C LEU A 165 -11.85 2.16 -8.73
N ASN A 166 -11.79 3.47 -8.99
CA ASN A 166 -12.83 4.19 -9.72
C ASN A 166 -12.26 5.40 -10.48
N ALA A 167 -13.12 6.01 -11.33
CA ALA A 167 -12.74 7.14 -12.16
C ALA A 167 -12.38 8.42 -11.37
N GLU A 168 -12.93 8.61 -10.18
CA GLU A 168 -12.63 9.78 -9.35
C GLU A 168 -11.21 9.69 -8.77
N ILE A 169 -10.85 8.53 -8.21
CA ILE A 169 -9.48 8.23 -7.75
C ILE A 169 -8.49 8.42 -8.91
N SER A 170 -8.85 7.96 -10.11
CA SER A 170 -8.02 8.14 -11.31
C SER A 170 -7.76 9.61 -11.64
N ARG A 171 -8.82 10.44 -11.64
CA ARG A 171 -8.70 11.87 -11.97
C ARG A 171 -7.86 12.61 -10.95
N ARG A 172 -8.15 12.41 -9.66
CA ARG A 172 -7.45 13.06 -8.56
C ARG A 172 -5.97 12.68 -8.54
N PHE A 173 -5.66 11.40 -8.64
CA PHE A 173 -4.27 10.93 -8.66
C PHE A 173 -3.50 11.53 -9.84
N ARG A 174 -4.10 11.55 -11.03
CA ARG A 174 -3.46 12.10 -12.22
C ARG A 174 -3.16 13.60 -12.06
N ALA A 175 -4.16 14.39 -11.68
CA ALA A 175 -4.04 15.85 -11.59
C ALA A 175 -3.10 16.31 -10.46
N ASP A 176 -3.20 15.67 -9.29
CA ASP A 176 -2.53 16.12 -8.07
C ASP A 176 -1.15 15.46 -7.89
N TYR A 177 -0.90 14.30 -8.51
CA TYR A 177 0.33 13.53 -8.31
C TYR A 177 1.08 13.21 -9.61
N GLU A 178 0.46 12.50 -10.56
CA GLU A 178 1.18 11.98 -11.74
C GLU A 178 1.65 13.09 -12.68
N GLU A 179 0.75 13.98 -13.12
CA GLU A 179 1.07 15.10 -14.01
C GLU A 179 2.10 16.08 -13.42
N PRO A 180 1.98 16.55 -12.15
CA PRO A 180 3.02 17.40 -11.57
C PRO A 180 4.40 16.75 -11.62
N LEU A 181 4.50 15.47 -11.25
CA LEU A 181 5.77 14.79 -11.10
C LEU A 181 6.40 14.39 -12.44
N PHE A 182 5.63 13.74 -13.32
CA PHE A 182 6.13 13.13 -14.55
C PHE A 182 5.98 14.00 -15.80
N GLU A 183 4.99 14.91 -15.85
CA GLU A 183 4.77 15.77 -17.01
C GLU A 183 5.34 17.17 -16.82
N ARG A 184 5.14 17.78 -15.64
CA ARG A 184 5.60 19.16 -15.35
C ARG A 184 7.01 19.25 -14.76
N GLY A 185 7.47 18.18 -14.11
CA GLY A 185 8.77 18.16 -13.43
C GLY A 185 8.78 18.94 -12.11
N ASP A 186 7.61 19.16 -11.53
CA ASP A 186 7.42 19.83 -10.25
C ASP A 186 7.52 18.80 -9.12
N LEU A 187 8.11 19.19 -7.98
CA LEU A 187 7.94 18.39 -6.77
C LEU A 187 6.50 18.49 -6.27
N LEU A 188 6.01 17.39 -5.72
CA LEU A 188 4.73 17.38 -5.03
C LEU A 188 4.80 18.33 -3.85
N ASP A 189 3.81 19.23 -3.74
CA ASP A 189 3.67 20.07 -2.57
C ASP A 189 3.61 19.20 -1.31
N SER A 190 4.27 19.65 -0.24
CA SER A 190 4.17 18.97 1.05
C SER A 190 2.70 18.91 1.44
N THR A 191 2.15 17.69 1.55
CA THR A 191 0.73 17.43 1.80
C THR A 191 0.20 18.41 2.83
N GLN A 192 -0.80 19.22 2.49
CA GLN A 192 -1.29 20.29 3.35
C GLN A 192 -1.54 19.73 4.76
N LYS A 193 -0.88 20.31 5.76
CA LYS A 193 -0.74 19.75 7.12
C LYS A 193 -2.06 19.57 7.88
N GLU A 194 -3.17 20.04 7.33
CA GLU A 194 -4.42 20.28 8.05
C GLU A 194 -5.60 19.40 7.59
N LYS A 195 -5.47 18.60 6.52
CA LYS A 195 -6.56 17.75 6.03
C LYS A 195 -6.11 16.31 5.79
N LEU A 196 -6.84 15.36 6.38
CA LEU A 196 -6.79 13.97 5.98
C LEU A 196 -7.25 13.84 4.53
N GLN A 197 -6.42 13.24 3.68
CA GLN A 197 -6.81 12.91 2.33
C GLN A 197 -7.44 11.53 2.27
N GLU A 198 -8.47 11.37 1.44
CA GLU A 198 -9.02 10.05 1.16
C GLU A 198 -7.93 9.13 0.58
N PRO A 199 -7.97 7.82 0.89
CA PRO A 199 -7.00 6.90 0.36
C PRO A 199 -7.06 6.80 -1.16
N PHE A 200 -5.89 6.70 -1.78
CA PHE A 200 -5.79 6.25 -3.16
C PHE A 200 -5.81 4.73 -3.17
N ILE A 201 -6.79 4.16 -3.88
CA ILE A 201 -6.97 2.71 -3.97
C ILE A 201 -6.76 2.27 -5.41
N PHE A 202 -5.77 1.40 -5.60
CA PHE A 202 -5.45 0.78 -6.88
C PHE A 202 -5.56 -0.73 -6.77
N GLN A 203 -5.87 -1.39 -7.88
CA GLN A 203 -5.93 -2.84 -7.97
C GLN A 203 -4.92 -3.32 -9.01
N PHE A 204 -4.09 -4.26 -8.60
CA PHE A 204 -3.23 -5.04 -9.48
C PHE A 204 -3.96 -6.34 -9.81
N VAL A 205 -4.45 -6.46 -11.04
CA VAL A 205 -5.32 -7.54 -11.50
C VAL A 205 -4.61 -8.33 -12.57
N PHE A 206 -4.38 -9.61 -12.29
CA PHE A 206 -3.81 -10.54 -13.27
C PHE A 206 -4.85 -10.88 -14.35
N LYS A 207 -4.39 -11.14 -15.58
CA LYS A 207 -5.23 -11.69 -16.66
C LYS A 207 -5.70 -13.12 -16.34
N ASP A 208 -4.95 -13.83 -15.50
CA ASP A 208 -5.33 -15.12 -14.93
C ASP A 208 -6.43 -14.93 -13.87
N GLU A 209 -7.67 -15.30 -14.19
CA GLU A 209 -8.84 -15.18 -13.32
C GLU A 209 -8.73 -16.00 -12.03
N ASP A 210 -7.86 -17.01 -11.99
CA ASP A 210 -7.61 -17.81 -10.79
C ASP A 210 -6.78 -17.06 -9.72
N LYS A 211 -6.14 -15.95 -10.10
CA LYS A 211 -5.40 -15.09 -9.19
C LYS A 211 -6.27 -13.94 -8.70
N ALA A 212 -6.47 -13.91 -7.38
CA ALA A 212 -7.15 -12.82 -6.70
C ALA A 212 -6.53 -11.45 -7.00
N PRO A 213 -7.31 -10.38 -7.24
CA PRO A 213 -6.71 -9.06 -7.39
C PRO A 213 -6.03 -8.62 -6.08
N LEU A 214 -4.90 -7.95 -6.20
CA LEU A 214 -4.22 -7.32 -5.08
C LEU A 214 -4.68 -5.87 -4.98
N THR A 215 -5.03 -5.42 -3.77
CA THR A 215 -5.44 -4.02 -3.55
C THR A 215 -4.29 -3.26 -2.90
N LEU A 216 -3.83 -2.22 -3.59
CA LEU A 216 -2.87 -1.25 -3.10
C LEU A 216 -3.66 -0.10 -2.48
N VAL A 217 -3.51 0.12 -1.18
CA VAL A 217 -4.16 1.24 -0.50
C VAL A 217 -3.11 2.18 0.06
N PHE A 218 -3.17 3.42 -0.41
CA PHE A 218 -2.24 4.47 0.00
C PHE A 218 -2.97 5.52 0.82
N PHE A 219 -2.47 5.74 2.04
CA PHE A 219 -2.86 6.87 2.85
C PHE A 219 -1.76 7.91 2.83
N ASP A 220 -2.01 9.01 2.12
CA ASP A 220 -1.19 10.20 2.27
C ASP A 220 -1.69 10.97 3.51
N VAL A 221 -1.23 10.52 4.68
CA VAL A 221 -1.46 11.27 5.93
C VAL A 221 -0.29 12.21 6.11
N ALA A 222 -0.58 13.52 6.19
CA ALA A 222 0.37 14.51 6.65
C ALA A 222 0.72 14.19 8.12
N GLY A 223 1.87 13.55 8.35
CA GLY A 223 2.26 13.05 9.67
C GLY A 223 2.64 14.12 10.70
N GLU A 224 2.24 15.38 10.50
CA GLU A 224 2.50 16.50 11.44
C GLU A 224 1.21 17.12 12.01
N GLY A 225 0.01 16.72 11.56
CA GLY A 225 -1.24 17.43 11.90
C GLY A 225 -2.33 16.61 12.61
N MET A 226 -2.13 15.30 12.77
CA MET A 226 -3.16 14.44 13.35
C MET A 226 -3.03 14.35 14.87
N VAL A 227 -4.15 14.53 15.57
CA VAL A 227 -4.25 14.17 16.99
C VAL A 227 -3.93 12.68 17.10
N GLU A 228 -3.00 12.32 17.99
CA GLU A 228 -2.48 10.96 18.18
C GLU A 228 -3.58 9.89 18.07
N GLN A 229 -4.74 10.07 18.71
CA GLN A 229 -5.79 9.06 18.75
C GLN A 229 -6.44 8.68 17.40
N ASP A 230 -6.71 9.63 16.50
CA ASP A 230 -7.33 9.33 15.20
C ASP A 230 -6.30 8.75 14.21
N TYR A 231 -5.05 9.19 14.34
CA TYR A 231 -3.91 8.58 13.65
C TYR A 231 -3.77 7.10 14.08
N LEU A 232 -3.75 6.83 15.39
CA LEU A 232 -3.54 5.49 15.95
C LEU A 232 -4.67 4.50 15.59
N GLY A 233 -5.93 4.96 15.57
CA GLY A 233 -7.09 4.09 15.30
C GLY A 233 -7.17 3.58 13.85
N LEU A 234 -6.95 4.45 12.86
CA LEU A 234 -6.92 4.08 11.45
C LEU A 234 -5.63 3.30 11.15
N HIS A 235 -4.45 3.82 11.51
CA HIS A 235 -3.19 3.13 11.21
C HIS A 235 -3.09 1.74 11.85
N GLY A 236 -3.53 1.56 13.11
CA GLY A 236 -3.52 0.25 13.76
C GLY A 236 -4.36 -0.81 13.01
N GLN A 237 -5.56 -0.45 12.55
CA GLN A 237 -6.41 -1.36 11.76
C GLN A 237 -5.80 -1.62 10.37
N HIS A 238 -5.19 -0.59 9.76
CA HIS A 238 -4.58 -0.72 8.44
C HIS A 238 -3.46 -1.76 8.44
N ILE A 239 -2.63 -1.72 9.48
CA ILE A 239 -1.48 -2.61 9.63
C ILE A 239 -1.96 -4.01 10.04
N LYS A 240 -2.93 -4.12 10.95
CA LYS A 240 -3.45 -5.41 11.44
C LYS A 240 -4.07 -6.26 10.34
N ASN A 241 -4.74 -5.62 9.39
CA ASN A 241 -5.42 -6.29 8.30
C ASN A 241 -4.63 -6.23 6.97
N SER A 242 -3.36 -5.81 7.01
CA SER A 242 -2.48 -5.81 5.84
C SER A 242 -1.96 -7.21 5.52
N ALA A 243 -1.89 -7.52 4.23
CA ALA A 243 -1.23 -8.72 3.71
C ALA A 243 0.28 -8.51 3.54
N GLY A 244 0.71 -7.25 3.36
CA GLY A 244 2.13 -6.88 3.24
C GLY A 244 2.35 -5.42 3.60
N ILE A 245 3.57 -5.09 4.02
CA ILE A 245 3.94 -3.74 4.45
C ILE A 245 5.13 -3.24 3.64
N LEU A 246 5.03 -2.02 3.11
CA LEU A 246 6.17 -1.25 2.60
C LEU A 246 6.53 -0.18 3.65
N PHE A 247 7.62 -0.41 4.36
CA PHE A 247 8.11 0.46 5.44
C PHE A 247 9.19 1.42 4.91
N MET A 248 8.81 2.66 4.65
CA MET A 248 9.64 3.71 4.08
C MET A 248 10.56 4.34 5.13
N VAL A 249 11.83 4.43 4.78
CA VAL A 249 12.88 5.06 5.58
C VAL A 249 13.65 6.04 4.70
N ASP A 250 13.78 7.28 5.14
CA ASP A 250 14.69 8.23 4.49
C ASP A 250 16.09 8.10 5.11
N PRO A 251 17.14 7.83 4.30
CA PRO A 251 18.52 7.78 4.78
C PRO A 251 18.93 8.99 5.64
N LEU A 252 18.42 10.19 5.38
CA LEU A 252 18.77 11.41 6.12
C LEU A 252 18.21 11.45 7.55
N GLN A 253 17.20 10.63 7.85
CA GLN A 253 16.68 10.46 9.21
C GLN A 253 17.69 9.74 10.10
N ILE A 254 18.52 8.87 9.51
CA ILE A 254 19.59 8.17 10.22
C ILE A 254 20.72 9.16 10.50
N ARG A 255 20.93 9.47 11.77
CA ARG A 255 21.89 10.50 12.22
C ARG A 255 23.31 10.26 11.70
N SER A 256 23.79 9.02 11.75
CA SER A 256 25.14 8.65 11.33
C SER A 256 25.38 8.88 9.83
N ILE A 257 24.35 8.71 8.99
CA ILE A 257 24.38 9.05 7.56
C ILE A 257 24.49 10.57 7.42
N ARG A 258 23.63 11.33 8.09
CA ARG A 258 23.62 12.79 8.04
C ARG A 258 24.97 13.39 8.45
N ASP A 259 25.56 12.89 9.54
CA ASP A 259 26.85 13.36 10.03
C ASP A 259 27.97 13.08 9.01
N LYS A 260 27.93 11.95 8.31
CA LYS A 260 28.90 11.61 7.24
C LYS A 260 28.73 12.42 5.97
N ILE A 261 27.49 12.61 5.52
CA ILE A 261 27.18 13.44 4.35
C ILE A 261 27.70 14.86 4.58
N ARG A 262 27.52 15.41 5.79
CA ARG A 262 28.06 16.73 6.19
C ARG A 262 29.58 16.79 6.13
N ILE A 263 30.28 15.73 6.56
CA ILE A 263 31.74 15.66 6.48
C ILE A 263 32.22 15.64 5.02
N ASN A 264 31.52 14.91 4.14
CA ASN A 264 31.94 14.71 2.76
C ASN A 264 31.58 15.90 1.83
N LEU A 265 30.43 16.55 2.05
CA LEU A 265 29.91 17.61 1.17
C LEU A 265 30.11 19.04 1.70
N GLY A 266 30.56 19.21 2.96
CA GLY A 266 30.68 20.53 3.58
C GLY A 266 29.33 21.14 3.98
N ASN A 267 29.37 22.36 4.53
CA ASN A 267 28.19 23.09 5.04
C ASN A 267 27.40 23.79 3.91
N GLU A 268 26.92 23.07 2.90
CA GLU A 268 25.89 23.67 2.02
C GLU A 268 24.51 23.61 2.69
N PRO A 269 23.75 24.73 2.69
CA PRO A 269 22.49 24.83 3.39
C PRO A 269 21.36 24.20 2.58
N GLY A 270 21.23 22.87 2.63
CA GLY A 270 19.93 22.25 2.46
C GLY A 270 19.08 22.51 3.71
N GLU A 271 17.77 22.73 3.57
CA GLU A 271 16.85 22.86 4.72
C GLU A 271 16.83 21.55 5.53
N TRP A 272 17.78 21.41 6.45
CA TRP A 272 17.81 20.31 7.41
C TRP A 272 16.79 20.62 8.49
N THR A 273 15.58 20.06 8.38
CA THR A 273 14.56 20.21 9.41
C THR A 273 15.10 19.68 10.75
N PRO A 274 14.98 20.44 11.85
CA PRO A 274 15.63 20.11 13.12
C PRO A 274 14.99 18.94 13.88
N ARG A 275 13.86 18.40 13.40
CA ARG A 275 13.18 17.23 13.98
C ARG A 275 12.75 16.29 12.86
N TYR A 276 13.49 15.20 12.70
CA TYR A 276 12.99 14.02 11.99
C TYR A 276 12.56 13.02 13.05
N ASP A 277 11.38 12.45 12.90
CA ASP A 277 11.01 11.26 13.70
C ASP A 277 12.01 10.15 13.36
N GLU A 278 12.57 9.50 14.38
CA GLU A 278 13.47 8.38 14.14
C GLU A 278 12.65 7.20 13.59
N PRO A 279 13.13 6.46 12.57
CA PRO A 279 12.42 5.31 12.01
C PRO A 279 12.00 4.29 13.06
N ARG A 280 12.81 4.11 14.11
CA ARG A 280 12.53 3.23 15.25
C ARG A 280 11.25 3.62 15.99
N ASP A 281 10.97 4.91 16.13
CA ASP A 281 9.86 5.42 16.93
C ASP A 281 8.55 5.13 16.19
N VAL A 282 8.55 5.25 14.85
CA VAL A 282 7.44 4.80 13.99
C VAL A 282 7.14 3.32 14.19
N VAL A 283 8.18 2.48 14.25
CA VAL A 283 8.01 1.03 14.50
C VAL A 283 7.42 0.81 15.90
N LEU A 284 7.94 1.48 16.92
CA LEU A 284 7.45 1.35 18.30
C LEU A 284 6.00 1.80 18.45
N THR A 285 5.59 2.89 17.83
CA THR A 285 4.19 3.34 17.84
C THR A 285 3.29 2.33 17.16
N MET A 286 3.67 1.88 15.96
CA MET A 286 2.93 0.84 15.22
C MET A 286 2.80 -0.46 16.02
N PHE A 287 3.84 -0.91 16.72
CA PHE A 287 3.78 -2.13 17.53
C PHE A 287 3.14 -1.93 18.89
N GLY A 288 3.25 -0.75 19.51
CA GLY A 288 2.55 -0.44 20.76
C GLY A 288 1.05 -0.67 20.60
N ASP A 289 0.49 -0.23 19.48
CA ASP A 289 -0.92 -0.45 19.13
C ASP A 289 -1.24 -1.91 18.77
N PHE A 290 -0.26 -2.63 18.21
CA PHE A 290 -0.38 -4.04 17.82
C PHE A 290 -0.32 -5.01 19.02
N ILE A 291 0.54 -4.72 19.99
CA ILE A 291 0.91 -5.59 21.13
C ILE A 291 -0.20 -5.65 22.17
N ALA A 292 -1.01 -4.61 22.31
CA ALA A 292 -2.12 -4.61 23.26
C ALA A 292 -3.14 -5.75 23.02
N TYR A 293 -3.13 -6.39 21.83
CA TYR A 293 -4.15 -7.35 21.41
C TYR A 293 -3.63 -8.64 20.75
N GLN A 294 -2.32 -8.96 20.80
CA GLN A 294 -1.78 -10.21 20.24
C GLN A 294 -1.07 -11.09 21.26
N ASP A 295 -1.39 -12.39 21.25
CA ASP A 295 -0.70 -13.45 22.02
C ASP A 295 0.73 -13.76 21.51
N LYS A 296 1.15 -13.17 20.38
CA LYS A 296 2.44 -13.44 19.71
C LYS A 296 3.35 -12.22 19.74
N ALA A 297 4.62 -12.44 20.11
CA ALA A 297 5.63 -11.39 20.23
C ALA A 297 6.12 -10.80 18.89
N LYS A 298 5.78 -11.39 17.72
CA LYS A 298 6.21 -10.93 16.38
C LYS A 298 5.12 -11.08 15.33
N THR A 299 5.03 -10.14 14.39
CA THR A 299 4.16 -10.23 13.21
C THR A 299 4.74 -11.16 12.13
N ASN A 300 3.86 -11.87 11.43
CA ASN A 300 4.18 -12.71 10.27
C ASN A 300 3.94 -11.98 8.94
N ILE A 301 3.42 -10.75 8.97
CA ILE A 301 3.17 -9.98 7.75
C ILE A 301 4.52 -9.68 7.08
N PRO A 302 4.73 -10.02 5.80
CA PRO A 302 5.95 -9.70 5.08
C PRO A 302 6.12 -8.19 4.98
N THR A 303 7.30 -7.70 5.38
CA THR A 303 7.60 -6.27 5.45
C THR A 303 8.85 -5.93 4.64
N ALA A 304 8.68 -5.14 3.59
CA ALA A 304 9.79 -4.57 2.83
C ALA A 304 10.19 -3.24 3.45
N VAL A 305 11.39 -3.15 4.01
CA VAL A 305 12.00 -1.90 4.46
C VAL A 305 12.64 -1.23 3.25
N VAL A 306 12.20 -0.02 2.93
CA VAL A 306 12.57 0.67 1.68
C VAL A 306 13.31 1.97 2.02
N LEU A 307 14.60 2.03 1.70
CA LEU A 307 15.36 3.29 1.69
C LEU A 307 14.96 4.09 0.44
N THR A 308 14.20 5.18 0.64
CA THR A 308 13.45 5.86 -0.44
C THR A 308 14.26 6.79 -1.33
N LYS A 309 15.44 7.22 -0.86
CA LYS A 309 16.32 8.20 -1.52
C LYS A 309 17.71 7.61 -1.72
N SER A 310 17.79 6.45 -2.38
CA SER A 310 19.04 5.71 -2.56
C SER A 310 20.11 6.51 -3.31
N ASP A 311 19.72 7.49 -4.13
CA ASP A 311 20.60 8.45 -4.80
C ASP A 311 21.45 9.26 -3.80
N MET A 312 20.95 9.52 -2.59
CA MET A 312 21.74 10.17 -1.52
C MET A 312 22.91 9.33 -1.04
N LEU A 313 22.82 8.01 -1.22
CA LEU A 313 23.89 7.08 -0.84
C LEU A 313 25.10 7.18 -1.77
N HIS A 314 25.00 7.86 -2.92
CA HIS A 314 26.16 8.16 -3.78
C HIS A 314 27.25 8.94 -3.04
N SER A 315 26.89 9.75 -2.05
CA SER A 315 27.86 10.51 -1.22
C SER A 315 28.61 9.64 -0.21
N LEU A 316 28.13 8.41 0.02
CA LEU A 316 28.71 7.42 0.92
C LEU A 316 29.40 6.28 0.15
N LYS A 317 29.47 6.36 -1.19
CA LYS A 317 30.14 5.36 -2.01
C LYS A 317 31.65 5.44 -1.79
N ASP A 318 32.26 4.29 -1.64
CA ASP A 318 33.71 4.16 -1.50
C ASP A 318 34.17 2.96 -2.34
N GLU A 319 35.37 3.04 -2.89
CA GLU A 319 36.01 1.92 -3.61
C GLU A 319 36.31 0.76 -2.65
N GLU A 320 36.65 1.06 -1.39
CA GLU A 320 36.85 0.04 -0.36
C GLU A 320 35.53 -0.58 0.11
N GLY A 321 34.40 0.08 -0.16
CA GLY A 321 33.05 -0.42 0.14
C GLY A 321 32.72 -0.41 1.63
N ASP A 322 33.25 0.54 2.41
CA ASP A 322 33.00 0.60 3.85
C ASP A 322 31.49 0.74 4.17
N TYR A 323 30.72 1.43 3.32
CA TYR A 323 29.26 1.51 3.44
C TYR A 323 28.56 0.87 2.25
N ILE A 324 28.75 1.46 1.07
CA ILE A 324 28.19 0.99 -0.21
C ILE A 324 29.29 1.09 -1.25
N LYS A 325 29.40 0.07 -2.11
CA LYS A 325 30.41 0.06 -3.17
C LYS A 325 30.01 1.01 -4.31
N SER A 326 31.00 1.67 -4.90
CA SER A 326 30.79 2.55 -6.08
C SER A 326 30.13 1.86 -7.27
N ASN A 327 30.30 0.54 -7.43
CA ASN A 327 29.68 -0.27 -8.48
C ASN A 327 28.44 -1.05 -8.01
N SER A 328 27.88 -0.72 -6.85
CA SER A 328 26.72 -1.40 -6.30
C SER A 328 25.51 -1.37 -7.24
N ASN A 329 24.75 -2.46 -7.22
CA ASN A 329 23.52 -2.62 -7.98
C ASN A 329 22.39 -1.70 -7.46
N VAL A 330 22.48 -1.17 -6.24
CA VAL A 330 21.47 -0.27 -5.64
C VAL A 330 21.23 1.01 -6.47
N PHE A 331 22.22 1.40 -7.28
CA PHE A 331 22.17 2.58 -8.16
C PHE A 331 21.75 2.26 -9.61
N ARG A 332 21.44 0.99 -9.90
CA ARG A 332 21.11 0.52 -11.24
C ARG A 332 19.71 -0.06 -11.22
N ASN A 333 18.88 0.30 -12.20
CA ASN A 333 17.56 -0.27 -12.30
C ASN A 333 17.63 -1.76 -12.70
N MET A 334 16.67 -2.55 -12.22
CA MET A 334 16.48 -3.95 -12.58
C MET A 334 15.06 -4.11 -13.11
N VAL A 335 14.90 -4.87 -14.20
CA VAL A 335 13.59 -5.14 -14.79
C VAL A 335 13.30 -6.63 -14.67
N HIS A 336 12.35 -6.97 -13.80
CA HIS A 336 11.84 -8.33 -13.66
C HIS A 336 10.77 -8.61 -14.73
N ARG A 337 10.77 -9.83 -15.26
CA ARG A 337 9.80 -10.31 -16.26
C ARG A 337 9.39 -11.72 -15.90
N ASP A 338 8.09 -11.98 -15.85
CA ASP A 338 7.43 -13.25 -15.54
C ASP A 338 7.69 -13.82 -14.12
N TRP A 339 8.89 -13.65 -13.58
CA TRP A 339 9.32 -14.09 -12.25
C TRP A 339 10.10 -13.00 -11.51
N PHE A 340 10.15 -13.12 -10.20
CA PHE A 340 11.01 -12.32 -9.34
C PHE A 340 12.42 -12.92 -9.29
N ASP A 341 13.46 -12.12 -9.56
CA ASP A 341 14.85 -12.58 -9.61
C ASP A 341 15.40 -12.65 -8.18
N LEU A 342 15.57 -13.88 -7.69
CA LEU A 342 16.02 -14.13 -6.32
C LEU A 342 17.51 -13.83 -6.13
N THR A 343 18.33 -14.00 -7.17
CA THR A 343 19.77 -13.71 -7.09
C THR A 343 19.98 -12.21 -6.90
N GLU A 344 19.28 -11.41 -7.70
CA GLU A 344 19.37 -9.95 -7.59
C GLU A 344 18.78 -9.43 -6.28
N PHE A 345 17.64 -9.99 -5.87
CA PHE A 345 17.04 -9.71 -4.58
C PHE A 345 17.99 -9.98 -3.40
N GLU A 346 18.62 -11.17 -3.35
CA GLU A 346 19.52 -11.54 -2.25
C GLU A 346 20.74 -10.60 -2.18
N ASN A 347 21.24 -10.13 -3.32
CA ASN A 347 22.32 -9.16 -3.38
C ASN A 347 21.91 -7.82 -2.75
N ILE A 348 20.75 -7.28 -3.14
CA ILE A 348 20.25 -6.00 -2.64
C ILE A 348 19.88 -6.10 -1.16
N ASP A 349 19.11 -7.12 -0.75
CA ASP A 349 18.75 -7.33 0.66
C ASP A 349 20.00 -7.45 1.53
N GLY A 350 20.97 -8.28 1.10
CA GLY A 350 22.20 -8.49 1.84
C GLY A 350 23.07 -7.24 1.95
N GLU A 351 23.15 -6.41 0.91
CA GLU A 351 23.88 -5.13 0.95
C GLU A 351 23.20 -4.11 1.86
N ILE A 352 21.90 -3.86 1.67
CA ILE A 352 21.17 -2.85 2.44
C ILE A 352 21.01 -3.25 3.90
N ARG A 353 20.80 -4.54 4.20
CA ARG A 353 20.75 -5.03 5.58
C ARG A 353 22.06 -4.80 6.33
N ARG A 354 23.20 -5.08 5.70
CA ARG A 354 24.54 -4.80 6.27
C ARG A 354 24.78 -3.30 6.43
N PHE A 355 24.36 -2.51 5.44
CA PHE A 355 24.44 -1.05 5.51
C PHE A 355 23.68 -0.51 6.73
N ILE A 356 22.39 -0.86 6.88
CA ILE A 356 21.54 -0.43 7.99
C ILE A 356 22.08 -0.93 9.33
N GLU A 357 22.54 -2.18 9.43
CA GLU A 357 23.15 -2.68 10.67
C GLU A 357 24.37 -1.87 11.11
N LYS A 358 25.11 -1.31 10.15
CA LYS A 358 26.27 -0.45 10.41
C LYS A 358 25.88 0.98 10.79
N VAL A 359 24.89 1.57 10.12
CA VAL A 359 24.52 2.98 10.33
C VAL A 359 23.47 3.17 11.43
N ASP A 360 22.60 2.19 11.66
CA ASP A 360 21.50 2.22 12.64
C ASP A 360 21.16 0.81 13.17
N ARG A 361 22.08 0.28 13.98
CA ARG A 361 21.91 -1.01 14.67
C ARG A 361 20.64 -1.06 15.55
N PRO A 362 20.26 -0.01 16.30
CA PRO A 362 19.01 0.01 17.07
C PRO A 362 17.78 -0.21 16.19
N PHE A 363 17.63 0.52 15.08
CA PHE A 363 16.50 0.33 14.17
C PHE A 363 16.44 -1.10 13.61
N LYS A 364 17.58 -1.63 13.15
CA LYS A 364 17.68 -3.01 12.68
C LYS A 364 17.26 -4.02 13.77
N GLY A 365 17.73 -3.82 15.00
CA GLY A 365 17.35 -4.66 16.14
C GLY A 365 15.85 -4.62 16.43
N THR A 366 15.23 -3.44 16.36
CA THR A 366 13.78 -3.28 16.52
C THR A 366 13.00 -4.05 15.44
N MET A 367 13.45 -3.97 14.18
CA MET A 367 12.84 -4.74 13.09
C MET A 367 12.97 -6.26 13.32
N ASP A 368 14.15 -6.74 13.71
CA ASP A 368 14.40 -8.15 14.02
C ASP A 368 13.57 -8.64 15.21
N VAL A 369 13.27 -7.77 16.18
CA VAL A 369 12.45 -8.10 17.36
C VAL A 369 10.99 -8.27 16.98
N TYR A 370 10.43 -7.38 16.17
CA TYR A 370 8.98 -7.34 15.97
C TYR A 370 8.48 -8.02 14.69
N PHE A 371 9.34 -8.20 13.68
CA PHE A 371 8.99 -8.82 12.40
C PHE A 371 9.74 -10.12 12.19
N LYS A 372 9.07 -11.12 11.60
CA LYS A 372 9.72 -12.39 11.21
C LYS A 372 10.27 -12.38 9.79
N ASP A 373 9.64 -11.64 8.90
CA ASP A 373 9.86 -11.72 7.46
C ASP A 373 10.11 -10.32 6.92
N THR A 374 11.38 -9.90 6.99
CA THR A 374 11.82 -8.57 6.54
C THR A 374 12.76 -8.71 5.35
N ALA A 375 12.57 -7.85 4.37
CA ALA A 375 13.51 -7.63 3.28
C ALA A 375 13.86 -6.15 3.21
N TYR A 376 15.06 -5.84 2.77
CA TYR A 376 15.60 -4.49 2.71
C TYR A 376 15.91 -4.09 1.27
N PHE A 377 15.39 -2.94 0.87
CA PHE A 377 15.52 -2.40 -0.48
C PHE A 377 16.04 -0.97 -0.42
N ALA A 378 16.63 -0.54 -1.53
CA ALA A 378 16.98 0.84 -1.75
C ALA A 378 16.46 1.25 -3.13
N VAL A 379 15.69 2.33 -3.15
CA VAL A 379 15.03 2.85 -4.35
C VAL A 379 15.33 4.33 -4.49
N SER A 380 15.31 4.83 -5.72
CA SER A 380 15.27 6.26 -5.97
C SER A 380 14.06 6.53 -6.84
N ALA A 381 13.01 7.08 -6.24
CA ALA A 381 11.74 7.32 -6.92
C ALA A 381 11.91 8.31 -8.09
N LEU A 382 12.78 9.30 -7.94
CA LEU A 382 13.05 10.32 -8.95
C LEU A 382 14.24 10.00 -9.86
N GLY A 383 15.14 9.12 -9.42
CA GLY A 383 16.41 8.82 -10.09
C GLY A 383 17.49 9.88 -9.90
N SER A 384 17.13 11.05 -9.35
CA SER A 384 18.05 12.14 -9.03
C SER A 384 17.47 13.04 -7.94
N ASN A 385 18.35 13.75 -7.23
CA ASN A 385 17.92 14.71 -6.21
C ASN A 385 17.48 16.02 -6.87
N PRO A 386 16.28 16.54 -6.59
CA PRO A 386 15.82 17.84 -7.08
C PRO A 386 16.67 19.00 -6.54
N VAL A 387 16.68 20.12 -7.27
CA VAL A 387 17.33 21.38 -6.88
C VAL A 387 16.30 22.50 -7.00
N ASP A 388 16.17 23.36 -5.99
CA ASP A 388 15.16 24.45 -5.94
C ASP A 388 13.72 23.99 -6.20
N MET A 389 13.32 22.86 -5.59
CA MET A 389 12.00 22.24 -5.76
C MET A 389 11.65 21.83 -7.19
N LYS A 390 12.65 21.78 -8.09
CA LYS A 390 12.50 21.34 -9.48
C LYS A 390 13.37 20.14 -9.79
N LEU A 391 12.84 19.28 -10.65
CA LEU A 391 13.59 18.18 -11.21
C LEU A 391 14.55 18.72 -12.28
N GLN A 392 15.83 18.33 -12.19
CA GLN A 392 16.85 18.76 -13.16
C GLN A 392 16.85 17.94 -14.45
N GLY A 393 15.95 16.96 -14.57
CA GLY A 393 15.83 16.06 -15.72
C GLY A 393 14.54 15.24 -15.69
N VAL A 394 14.43 14.31 -16.63
CA VAL A 394 13.29 13.38 -16.70
C VAL A 394 13.34 12.44 -15.49
N VAL A 395 12.19 12.24 -14.85
CA VAL A 395 12.03 11.28 -13.76
C VAL A 395 12.39 9.88 -14.26
N SER A 396 13.39 9.25 -13.63
CA SER A 396 13.87 7.92 -14.00
C SER A 396 13.93 7.05 -12.75
N PRO A 397 12.80 6.43 -12.35
CA PRO A 397 12.75 5.62 -11.14
C PRO A 397 13.75 4.46 -11.18
N ILE A 398 14.41 4.22 -10.06
CA ILE A 398 15.38 3.12 -9.88
C ILE A 398 14.80 2.16 -8.86
N ARG A 399 14.55 0.90 -9.28
CA ARG A 399 14.11 -0.24 -8.45
C ARG A 399 12.80 -0.02 -7.69
N VAL A 400 11.98 0.95 -8.12
CA VAL A 400 10.82 1.40 -7.37
C VAL A 400 9.77 0.29 -7.15
N ASP A 401 9.66 -0.64 -8.09
CA ASP A 401 8.72 -1.76 -8.10
C ASP A 401 9.25 -3.04 -7.42
N GLU A 402 10.57 -3.19 -7.20
CA GLU A 402 11.14 -4.38 -6.56
C GLU A 402 10.56 -4.70 -5.17
N PRO A 403 10.37 -3.73 -4.25
CA PRO A 403 9.74 -4.01 -2.95
C PRO A 403 8.32 -4.59 -3.09
N PHE A 404 7.57 -4.09 -4.07
CA PHE A 404 6.22 -4.57 -4.38
C PHE A 404 6.25 -5.98 -4.99
N LEU A 405 7.16 -6.24 -5.93
CA LEU A 405 7.33 -7.56 -6.53
C LEU A 405 7.77 -8.60 -5.49
N TRP A 406 8.62 -8.23 -4.53
CA TRP A 406 8.96 -9.11 -3.41
C TRP A 406 7.71 -9.46 -2.60
N LEU A 407 6.84 -8.49 -2.28
CA LEU A 407 5.58 -8.77 -1.61
C LEU A 407 4.69 -9.71 -2.44
N LEU A 408 4.60 -9.54 -3.76
CA LEU A 408 3.88 -10.48 -4.63
C LEU A 408 4.46 -11.90 -4.54
N TYR A 409 5.78 -12.04 -4.53
CA TYR A 409 6.45 -13.32 -4.37
C TYR A 409 6.14 -13.95 -3.01
N LYS A 410 6.25 -13.18 -1.91
CA LYS A 410 5.94 -13.64 -0.55
C LYS A 410 4.48 -14.06 -0.39
N LEU A 411 3.58 -13.36 -1.06
CA LEU A 411 2.14 -13.65 -1.12
C LEU A 411 1.78 -14.73 -2.16
N LYS A 412 2.78 -15.33 -2.83
CA LYS A 412 2.63 -16.41 -3.81
C LYS A 412 1.85 -16.03 -5.08
N TYR A 413 1.83 -14.75 -5.43
CA TYR A 413 1.23 -14.26 -6.68
C TYR A 413 2.10 -14.50 -7.91
N ILE A 414 3.42 -14.46 -7.71
CA ILE A 414 4.44 -14.67 -8.74
C ILE A 414 5.48 -15.67 -8.24
N GLU A 415 6.14 -16.35 -9.17
CA GLU A 415 7.24 -17.26 -8.85
C GLU A 415 8.54 -16.46 -8.63
N GLY A 416 9.44 -16.99 -7.79
CA GLY A 416 10.81 -16.53 -7.69
C GLY A 416 11.76 -17.53 -8.34
N ARG A 417 12.78 -17.05 -9.07
CA ARG A 417 13.80 -17.91 -9.69
C ARG A 417 15.20 -17.38 -9.44
N VAL A 418 16.14 -18.29 -9.27
CA VAL A 418 17.57 -17.99 -9.24
C VAL A 418 18.03 -17.84 -10.69
N GLY A 419 18.55 -16.66 -11.02
CA GLY A 419 19.08 -16.31 -12.34
C GLY A 419 20.40 -16.99 -12.68
#